data_AF-A0A0R0DCA5-F1
#
_entry.id   AF-A0A0R0DCA5-F1
#
_cell.length_a   1.000
_cell.length_b   1.000
_cell.length_c   1.000
_cell.angle_alpha   90.00
_cell.angle_beta   90.00
_cell.angle_gamma   90.00
#
_symmetry.space_group_name_H-M   'P 1'
#
loop_
_entity.id
_entity.type
_entity.pdbx_description
1 polymer ?
#
loop_
_entity_poly.entity_id
_entity_poly.type
_entity_poly.pdbx_seq_one_letter_code
_entity_poly.pdbx_strand_id
1 'polypeptide(L)'
;MTPYESANAHLEDRRAADMADYLDHRLHMIHYDQKTFARSLLLVSELHGIGHVARECGLSDDAMRKQLSGTRPLHFADVLGVMRALGVQLRVEVR
;
A
#
# COMPACT_ATOMS: atom_id res chain seq x y z
N MET A 1 22.43 13.28 -11.59
CA MET A 1 21.40 12.31 -11.97
C MET A 1 21.68 11.87 -13.39
N THR A 2 21.94 10.58 -13.59
CA THR A 2 22.14 10.02 -14.94
C THR A 2 20.78 9.87 -15.65
N PRO A 3 20.75 9.80 -17.00
CA PRO A 3 19.51 9.54 -17.73
C PRO A 3 18.79 8.25 -17.28
N TYR A 4 19.53 7.23 -16.83
CA TYR A 4 18.99 5.98 -16.31
C TYR A 4 18.32 6.17 -14.94
N GLU A 5 18.95 6.93 -14.05
CA GLU A 5 18.36 7.28 -12.74
C GLU A 5 17.06 8.07 -12.89
N SER A 6 16.99 9.03 -13.82
CA SER A 6 15.75 9.77 -14.07
C SER A 6 14.64 8.91 -14.67
N ALA A 7 14.99 7.96 -15.55
CA ALA A 7 14.01 7.03 -16.12
C ALA A 7 13.45 6.08 -15.07
N ASN A 8 14.30 5.56 -14.17
CA ASN A 8 13.86 4.73 -13.06
C ASN A 8 12.97 5.50 -12.07
N ALA A 9 13.36 6.72 -11.68
CA ALA A 9 12.54 7.56 -10.81
C ALA A 9 11.14 7.81 -11.42
N HIS A 10 11.07 8.09 -12.72
CA HIS A 10 9.79 8.26 -13.41
C HIS A 10 8.92 6.99 -13.42
N LEU A 11 9.53 5.81 -13.55
CA LEU A 11 8.83 4.53 -13.47
C LEU A 11 8.32 4.24 -12.04
N GLU A 12 9.08 4.61 -11.02
CA GLU A 12 8.67 4.50 -9.61
C GLU A 12 7.49 5.43 -9.31
N ASP A 13 7.55 6.68 -9.77
CA ASP A 13 6.45 7.65 -9.61
C ASP A 13 5.16 7.16 -10.27
N ARG A 14 5.25 6.61 -11.48
CA ARG A 14 4.09 6.03 -12.20
C ARG A 14 3.49 4.86 -11.43
N ARG A 15 4.34 3.96 -10.90
CA ARG A 15 3.90 2.83 -10.07
C ARG A 15 3.20 3.28 -8.79
N ALA A 16 3.70 4.32 -8.13
CA ALA A 16 3.07 4.90 -6.94
C ALA A 16 1.72 5.55 -7.27
N ALA A 17 1.62 6.25 -8.41
CA ALA A 17 0.37 6.85 -8.87
C ALA A 17 -0.70 5.78 -9.16
N ASP A 18 -0.35 4.72 -9.90
CA ASP A 18 -1.29 3.63 -10.22
C ASP A 18 -1.82 2.93 -8.94
N MET A 19 -0.96 2.76 -7.92
CA MET A 19 -1.39 2.24 -6.61
C MET A 19 -2.34 3.19 -5.88
N ALA A 20 -2.03 4.48 -5.88
CA ALA A 20 -2.84 5.49 -5.23
C ALA A 20 -4.24 5.55 -5.86
N ASP A 21 -4.31 5.59 -7.18
CA ASP A 21 -5.57 5.56 -7.94
C ASP A 21 -6.38 4.29 -7.64
N TYR A 22 -5.71 3.13 -7.61
CA TYR A 22 -6.36 1.87 -7.25
C TYR A 22 -6.95 1.92 -5.83
N LEU A 23 -6.15 2.31 -4.83
CA LEU A 23 -6.61 2.36 -3.44
C LEU A 23 -7.73 3.38 -3.24
N ASP A 24 -7.64 4.54 -3.88
CA ASP A 24 -8.65 5.59 -3.82
C ASP A 24 -9.98 5.11 -4.42
N HIS A 25 -9.95 4.52 -5.62
CA HIS A 25 -11.16 3.94 -6.23
C HIS A 25 -11.79 2.88 -5.33
N ARG A 26 -10.96 2.03 -4.70
CA ARG A 26 -11.46 0.99 -3.77
C ARG A 26 -12.11 1.59 -2.53
N LEU A 27 -11.55 2.66 -1.95
CA LEU A 27 -12.10 3.37 -0.79
C LEU A 27 -13.49 3.99 -1.07
N HIS A 28 -13.76 4.37 -2.33
CA HIS A 28 -15.03 4.94 -2.75
C HIS A 28 -16.11 3.89 -3.08
N MET A 29 -15.80 2.60 -3.05
CA MET A 29 -16.78 1.55 -3.34
C MET A 29 -17.83 1.39 -2.21
N ILE A 30 -19.06 1.08 -2.60
CA ILE A 30 -20.13 0.73 -1.65
C ILE A 30 -19.75 -0.58 -0.93
N HIS A 31 -20.01 -0.65 0.39
CA HIS A 31 -19.69 -1.80 1.24
C HIS A 31 -18.19 -2.11 1.36
N TYR A 32 -17.32 -1.12 1.15
CA TYR A 32 -15.89 -1.28 1.38
C TYR A 32 -15.56 -1.19 2.87
N ASP A 33 -15.24 -2.35 3.46
CA ASP A 33 -14.96 -2.50 4.88
C ASP A 33 -13.46 -2.69 5.19
N GLN A 34 -13.12 -2.72 6.49
CA GLN A 34 -11.75 -2.88 6.97
C GLN A 34 -11.06 -4.13 6.40
N LYS A 35 -11.77 -5.25 6.28
CA LYS A 35 -11.19 -6.52 5.80
C LYS A 35 -10.86 -6.43 4.32
N THR A 36 -11.74 -5.80 3.55
CA THR A 36 -11.55 -5.59 2.12
C THR A 36 -10.41 -4.59 1.88
N PHE A 37 -10.30 -3.55 2.70
CA PHE A 37 -9.17 -2.63 2.67
C PHE A 37 -7.84 -3.29 2.98
N ALA A 38 -7.79 -4.15 4.02
CA ALA A 38 -6.59 -4.93 4.33
C ALA A 38 -6.13 -5.77 3.12
N ARG A 39 -7.06 -6.44 2.44
CA ARG A 39 -6.75 -7.26 1.25
C ARG A 39 -6.30 -6.43 0.06
N SER A 40 -6.84 -5.22 -0.12
CA SER A 40 -6.33 -4.31 -1.14
C SER A 40 -4.89 -3.87 -0.84
N LEU A 41 -4.57 -3.57 0.43
CA LEU A 41 -3.20 -3.31 0.87
C LEU A 41 -2.28 -4.51 0.66
N LEU A 42 -2.77 -5.74 0.91
CA LEU A 42 -2.01 -6.96 0.65
C LEU A 42 -1.65 -7.07 -0.84
N LEU A 43 -2.64 -6.91 -1.73
CA LEU A 43 -2.42 -7.02 -3.17
C LEU A 43 -1.37 -6.03 -3.66
N VAL A 44 -1.49 -4.74 -3.30
CA VAL A 44 -0.50 -3.74 -3.72
C VAL A 44 0.87 -4.03 -3.09
N SER A 45 0.93 -4.52 -1.85
CA SER A 45 2.20 -4.92 -1.24
C SER A 45 2.85 -6.09 -1.99
N GLU A 46 2.08 -7.06 -2.47
CA GLU A 46 2.60 -8.17 -3.28
C GLU A 46 3.12 -7.71 -4.64
N LEU A 47 2.37 -6.83 -5.31
CA LEU A 47 2.74 -6.31 -6.63
C LEU A 47 4.01 -5.45 -6.60
N HIS A 48 4.27 -4.75 -5.48
CA HIS A 48 5.39 -3.83 -5.33
C HIS A 48 6.56 -4.41 -4.50
N GLY A 49 6.44 -5.66 -4.05
CA GLY A 49 7.47 -6.37 -3.30
C GLY A 49 7.18 -6.39 -1.80
N ILE A 50 6.50 -7.45 -1.36
CA ILE A 50 6.03 -7.56 0.03
C ILE A 50 7.18 -7.57 1.04
N GLY A 51 8.35 -8.06 0.67
CA GLY A 51 9.53 -8.06 1.54
C GLY A 51 10.08 -6.66 1.80
N HIS A 52 9.97 -5.74 0.83
CA HIS A 52 10.31 -4.33 1.07
C HIS A 52 9.34 -3.73 2.08
N VAL A 53 8.03 -3.88 1.82
CA VAL A 53 6.97 -3.36 2.70
C VAL A 53 7.05 -3.94 4.11
N ALA A 54 7.27 -5.25 4.23
CA ALA A 54 7.44 -5.92 5.52
C ALA A 54 8.64 -5.38 6.29
N ARG A 55 9.79 -5.22 5.62
CA ARG A 55 11.01 -4.70 6.24
C ARG A 55 10.84 -3.26 6.74
N GLU A 56 10.25 -2.38 5.93
CA GLU A 56 9.96 -0.99 6.34
C GLU A 56 8.99 -0.92 7.53
N CYS A 57 8.09 -1.91 7.66
CA CYS A 57 7.19 -2.06 8.80
C CYS A 57 7.78 -2.85 9.98
N GLY A 58 9.04 -3.31 9.91
CA GLY A 58 9.66 -4.10 10.98
C GLY A 58 9.08 -5.51 11.16
N LEU A 59 8.47 -6.07 10.11
CA LEU A 59 7.84 -7.38 10.10
C LEU A 59 8.56 -8.34 9.13
N SER A 60 8.32 -9.64 9.29
CA SER A 60 8.63 -10.61 8.25
C SER A 60 7.56 -10.62 7.17
N ASP A 61 7.90 -11.12 5.97
CA ASP A 61 6.96 -11.27 4.85
C ASP A 61 5.70 -12.06 5.25
N ASP A 62 5.87 -13.17 5.99
CA ASP A 62 4.75 -13.99 6.49
C ASP A 62 3.88 -13.23 7.50
N ALA A 63 4.51 -12.47 8.41
CA ALA A 63 3.77 -11.64 9.37
C ALA A 63 2.99 -10.53 8.66
N MET A 64 3.58 -9.89 7.64
CA MET A 64 2.91 -8.87 6.82
C MET A 64 1.71 -9.46 6.07
N ARG A 65 1.88 -10.65 5.45
CA ARG A 65 0.78 -11.37 4.78
C ARG A 65 -0.36 -11.66 5.73
N LYS A 66 -0.06 -12.15 6.93
CA LYS A 66 -1.06 -12.42 7.96
C LYS A 66 -1.76 -11.13 8.41
N GLN A 67 -1.01 -10.04 8.59
CA GLN A 67 -1.55 -8.74 8.98
C GLN A 67 -2.55 -8.22 7.95
N LEU A 68 -2.22 -8.32 6.66
CA LEU A 68 -3.04 -7.77 5.57
C LEU A 68 -4.05 -8.76 4.97
N SER A 69 -4.11 -10.00 5.46
CA SER A 69 -5.04 -11.03 4.98
C SER A 69 -6.54 -10.71 5.20
N GLY A 70 -6.84 -9.74 6.06
CA GLY A 70 -8.20 -9.44 6.53
C GLY A 70 -8.75 -10.44 7.55
N THR A 71 -7.90 -11.32 8.08
CA THR A 71 -8.27 -12.26 9.17
C THR A 71 -8.09 -11.65 10.56
N ARG A 72 -7.27 -10.60 10.67
CA ARG A 72 -7.02 -9.85 11.91
C ARG A 72 -7.51 -8.41 11.76
N PRO A 73 -7.81 -7.71 12.87
CA PRO A 73 -8.06 -6.28 12.83
C PRO A 73 -6.87 -5.54 12.22
N LEU A 74 -7.17 -4.64 11.29
CA LEU A 74 -6.20 -3.74 10.68
C LEU A 74 -6.17 -2.45 11.48
N HIS A 75 -5.08 -2.17 12.18
CA HIS A 75 -4.96 -0.95 12.98
C HIS A 75 -4.48 0.20 12.09
N PHE A 76 -4.79 1.43 12.50
CA PHE A 76 -4.40 2.61 11.73
C PHE A 76 -2.88 2.75 11.60
N ALA A 77 -2.12 2.32 12.61
CA ALA A 77 -0.66 2.26 12.54
C ALA A 77 -0.15 1.35 11.40
N ASP A 78 -0.82 0.21 11.18
CA ASP A 78 -0.48 -0.71 10.10
C ASP A 78 -0.71 -0.05 8.74
N VAL A 79 -1.84 0.66 8.58
CA VAL A 79 -2.19 1.40 7.36
C VAL A 79 -1.12 2.45 7.06
N LEU A 80 -0.77 3.29 8.04
CA LEU A 80 0.23 4.33 7.85
C LEU A 80 1.63 3.77 7.57
N GLY A 81 1.99 2.64 8.19
CA GLY A 81 3.24 1.94 7.92
C GLY A 81 3.32 1.46 6.48
N VAL A 82 2.31 0.71 6.04
CA VAL A 82 2.25 0.15 4.69
C VAL A 82 2.19 1.26 3.63
N MET A 83 1.37 2.30 3.83
CA MET A 83 1.28 3.40 2.87
C MET A 83 2.63 4.13 2.69
N ARG A 84 3.35 4.38 3.79
CA ARG A 84 4.70 4.96 3.74
C ARG A 84 5.67 4.08 2.96
N ALA A 85 5.66 2.77 3.21
CA ALA A 85 6.53 1.82 2.52
C ALA A 85 6.21 1.71 1.02
N LEU A 86 4.96 1.96 0.63
CA LEU A 86 4.52 1.99 -0.77
C LEU A 86 4.71 3.36 -1.43
N GLY A 87 5.18 4.38 -0.70
CA GLY A 87 5.33 5.73 -1.23
C GLY A 87 4.00 6.45 -1.52
N VAL A 88 2.90 6.05 -0.87
CA VAL A 88 1.57 6.65 -1.03
C VAL A 88 1.11 7.34 0.26
N GLN A 89 0.15 8.25 0.15
CA GLN A 89 -0.37 9.03 1.27
C GLN A 89 -1.89 8.91 1.38
N LEU A 90 -2.40 8.72 2.61
CA LEU A 90 -3.83 8.83 2.90
C LEU A 90 -4.24 10.30 2.97
N ARG A 91 -5.33 10.67 2.30
CA ARG A 91 -5.90 12.03 2.32
C ARG A 91 -7.26 12.05 3.02
N VAL A 92 -7.57 13.20 3.61
CA VAL A 92 -8.86 13.51 4.22
C VAL A 92 -9.50 14.61 3.39
N GLU A 93 -10.74 14.39 2.96
CA GLU A 93 -11.48 15.29 2.06
C GLU A 93 -12.87 15.59 2.62
N VAL A 94 -13.46 16.71 2.20
CA VAL A 94 -14.86 17.04 2.51
C VAL A 94 -15.76 16.16 1.65
N ARG A 95 -16.81 15.59 2.24
CA ARG A 95 -17.76 14.70 1.57
C ARG A 95 -19.03 15.41 1.12
#